data_AF-A0A7C4V3C6-F1
#
_entry.id   AF-A0A7C4V3C6-F1
#
_cell.length_a   1.000
_cell.length_b   1.000
_cell.length_c   1.000
_cell.angle_alpha   90.00
_cell.angle_beta   90.00
_cell.angle_gamma   90.00
#
_symmetry.space_group_name_H-M   'P 1'
#
loop_
_entity.id
_entity.type
_entity.pdbx_description
1 polymer ?
#
loop_
_entity_poly.entity_id
_entity_poly.type
_entity_poly.pdbx_seq_one_letter_code
_entity_poly.pdbx_strand_id
1 'polypeptide(L)'
;MRLVFVATAVGFGVACAALLARQSFVTPQNPAGDLREPLENSVAVAANLPESILLTDGVKSWRASLERLGVNRQARSFDPNAAKSYLERLAPLVAYPGVNASLLVSKDGTITITRSQMARRLDVPRTIEKLQRFLENPPADGTLYLALEKTKPEVSTEDLQGINGRLASFTTRFNPGDRARSHNLRLVAKKLDRTFIPPNGVFSFNERVGPRDDES
;
A
#
# COMPACT_ATOMS: atom_id res chain seq x y z
N MET A 1 12.35 -23.71 18.26
CA MET A 1 11.50 -22.90 17.36
C MET A 1 11.27 -23.69 16.07
N ARG A 2 10.08 -23.63 15.46
CA ARG A 2 9.81 -24.20 14.14
C ARG A 2 10.17 -23.20 13.05
N LEU A 3 11.03 -23.59 12.11
CA LEU A 3 11.24 -22.89 10.84
C LEU A 3 10.63 -23.74 9.74
N VAL A 4 9.83 -23.12 8.88
CA VAL A 4 9.09 -23.78 7.79
C VAL A 4 9.55 -23.15 6.48
N PHE A 5 10.10 -23.97 5.59
CA PHE A 5 10.38 -23.62 4.20
C PHE A 5 9.42 -24.39 3.29
N VAL A 6 8.92 -23.73 2.25
CA VAL A 6 7.95 -24.30 1.30
C VAL A 6 8.40 -24.03 -0.14
N ALA A 7 8.29 -25.05 -1.00
CA ALA A 7 8.44 -24.97 -2.45
C ALA A 7 7.24 -25.63 -3.15
N THR A 8 7.19 -25.50 -4.48
CA THR A 8 6.00 -25.44 -5.32
C THR A 8 5.56 -26.75 -5.99
N ALA A 9 4.25 -26.92 -6.25
CA ALA A 9 3.74 -27.70 -7.39
C ALA A 9 2.48 -27.06 -8.01
N VAL A 10 2.39 -27.12 -9.34
CA VAL A 10 1.47 -26.41 -10.24
C VAL A 10 0.15 -27.17 -10.42
N GLY A 11 -0.99 -26.45 -10.46
CA GLY A 11 -2.28 -26.98 -10.89
C GLY A 11 -3.34 -25.89 -11.08
N PHE A 12 -3.85 -25.73 -12.31
CA PHE A 12 -4.87 -24.77 -12.76
C PHE A 12 -6.27 -25.05 -12.18
N GLY A 13 -7.12 -24.02 -12.01
CA GLY A 13 -8.57 -24.21 -11.79
C GLY A 13 -9.41 -23.02 -11.22
N VAL A 14 -9.76 -22.06 -12.09
CA VAL A 14 -11.03 -21.31 -12.28
C VAL A 14 -12.07 -21.04 -11.14
N ALA A 15 -12.40 -19.74 -10.98
CA ALA A 15 -13.70 -19.02 -10.76
C ALA A 15 -14.49 -18.92 -9.42
N CYS A 16 -15.23 -17.79 -9.36
CA CYS A 16 -16.41 -17.41 -8.54
C CYS A 16 -16.15 -16.94 -7.09
N ALA A 17 -16.90 -16.01 -6.48
CA ALA A 17 -18.02 -15.15 -6.87
C ALA A 17 -18.07 -13.95 -5.89
N ALA A 18 -18.83 -12.92 -6.26
CA ALA A 18 -19.04 -11.68 -5.53
C ALA A 18 -19.74 -11.86 -4.17
N LEU A 19 -19.43 -10.99 -3.20
CA LEU A 19 -20.37 -10.64 -2.14
C LEU A 19 -20.15 -9.19 -1.67
N LEU A 20 -21.18 -8.37 -1.90
CA LEU A 20 -21.32 -7.00 -1.46
C LEU A 20 -21.40 -6.96 0.07
N ALA A 21 -20.52 -6.19 0.70
CA ALA A 21 -20.70 -5.76 2.08
C ALA A 21 -20.71 -4.22 2.11
N ARG A 22 -21.92 -3.66 2.31
CA ARG A 22 -22.11 -2.29 2.77
C ARG A 22 -21.44 -2.20 4.15
N GLN A 23 -20.29 -1.55 4.23
CA GLN A 23 -19.72 -1.14 5.52
C GLN A 23 -19.84 0.38 5.62
N SER A 24 -20.55 0.82 6.66
CA SER A 24 -20.64 2.20 7.10
C SER A 24 -19.24 2.71 7.36
N PHE A 25 -18.77 3.65 6.54
CA PHE A 25 -17.47 4.28 6.70
C PHE A 25 -17.51 5.22 7.90
N VAL A 26 -16.85 4.84 8.99
CA VAL A 26 -16.51 5.75 10.09
C VAL A 26 -15.32 6.59 9.61
N THR A 27 -15.56 7.90 9.45
CA THR A 27 -14.57 8.87 9.02
C THR A 27 -13.56 9.13 10.15
N PRO A 28 -12.24 8.92 9.95
CA PRO A 28 -11.25 9.38 10.92
C PRO A 28 -11.17 10.91 10.93
N GLN A 29 -11.03 11.52 12.10
CA GLN A 29 -10.95 12.97 12.26
C GLN A 29 -9.66 13.55 11.64
N ASN A 30 -9.84 14.66 10.93
CA ASN A 30 -8.89 15.32 10.05
C ASN A 30 -8.10 16.43 10.78
N PRO A 31 -6.76 16.46 10.69
CA PRO A 31 -5.92 17.47 11.37
C PRO A 31 -5.84 18.85 10.69
N ALA A 32 -6.56 19.12 9.60
CA ALA A 32 -6.44 20.39 8.86
C ALA A 32 -7.77 20.98 8.38
N GLY A 33 -8.68 21.29 9.31
CA GLY A 33 -9.60 22.45 9.29
C GLY A 33 -10.58 22.72 8.13
N ASP A 34 -10.52 22.03 7.00
CA ASP A 34 -11.38 22.37 5.85
C ASP A 34 -11.55 21.19 4.87
N LEU A 35 -12.55 20.33 5.13
CA LEU A 35 -13.14 19.35 4.20
C LEU A 35 -14.60 19.10 4.65
N ARG A 36 -15.59 19.72 4.01
CA ARG A 36 -17.03 19.50 4.28
C ARG A 36 -17.65 18.47 3.31
N GLU A 37 -18.72 17.81 3.80
CA GLU A 37 -19.48 16.65 3.29
C GLU A 37 -19.96 16.68 1.82
N PRO A 38 -20.39 15.51 1.24
CA PRO A 38 -20.60 15.34 -0.19
C PRO A 38 -21.98 15.78 -0.72
N LEU A 39 -21.91 16.58 -1.79
CA LEU A 39 -22.79 16.63 -2.98
C LEU A 39 -24.31 16.68 -2.78
N GLU A 40 -24.82 17.91 -2.64
CA GLU A 40 -25.92 18.34 -3.50
C GLU A 40 -25.46 19.59 -4.26
N ASN A 41 -25.86 19.70 -5.53
CA ASN A 41 -25.53 20.77 -6.49
C ASN A 41 -24.29 20.51 -7.35
N SER A 42 -24.57 19.74 -8.40
CA SER A 42 -23.97 19.82 -9.74
C SER A 42 -23.60 21.26 -10.11
N VAL A 43 -22.31 21.56 -10.31
CA VAL A 43 -21.89 22.86 -10.83
C VAL A 43 -21.78 22.75 -12.33
N ALA A 44 -22.71 23.42 -13.00
CA ALA A 44 -22.78 23.62 -14.43
C ALA A 44 -21.47 24.22 -14.99
N VAL A 45 -21.11 23.73 -16.17
CA VAL A 45 -20.08 24.28 -17.06
C VAL A 45 -20.49 25.71 -17.49
N ALA A 46 -19.72 26.74 -17.12
CA ALA A 46 -19.82 28.07 -17.77
C ALA A 46 -18.63 28.98 -17.40
N ALA A 47 -17.87 29.44 -18.41
CA ALA A 47 -16.92 30.58 -18.47
C ALA A 47 -15.84 30.76 -17.39
N ASN A 48 -16.14 30.56 -16.12
CA ASN A 48 -15.30 30.77 -14.95
C ASN A 48 -15.07 29.44 -14.21
N LEU A 49 -13.82 29.17 -13.86
CA LEU A 49 -13.47 28.02 -13.02
C LEU A 49 -14.16 28.12 -11.65
N PRO A 50 -14.61 27.00 -11.04
CA PRO A 50 -15.23 27.01 -9.72
C PRO A 50 -14.24 27.43 -8.62
N GLU A 51 -14.72 27.74 -7.41
CA GLU A 51 -13.81 28.03 -6.27
C GLU A 51 -13.05 26.80 -5.78
N SER A 52 -13.65 25.62 -5.95
CA SER A 52 -13.08 24.35 -5.56
C SER A 52 -13.41 23.27 -6.58
N ILE A 53 -12.50 22.30 -6.68
CA ILE A 53 -12.62 21.12 -7.54
C ILE A 53 -12.61 19.85 -6.69
N LEU A 54 -13.05 18.75 -7.28
CA LEU A 54 -12.96 17.44 -6.64
C LEU A 54 -11.68 16.74 -7.08
N LEU A 55 -10.77 16.46 -6.15
CA LEU A 55 -9.65 15.57 -6.38
C LEU A 55 -10.08 14.15 -6.02
N THR A 56 -9.80 13.15 -6.84
CA THR A 56 -10.13 11.75 -6.52
C THR A 56 -9.00 10.79 -6.87
N ASP A 57 -8.81 9.78 -6.01
CA ASP A 57 -7.93 8.63 -6.26
C ASP A 57 -8.71 7.44 -6.87
N GLY A 58 -10.01 7.63 -7.15
CA GLY A 58 -10.95 6.62 -7.61
C GLY A 58 -11.67 5.85 -6.49
N VAL A 59 -11.27 6.03 -5.23
CA VAL A 59 -11.88 5.40 -4.04
C VAL A 59 -12.34 6.46 -3.06
N LYS A 60 -11.49 7.46 -2.82
CA LYS A 60 -11.71 8.61 -1.97
C LYS A 60 -11.68 9.86 -2.81
N SER A 61 -12.37 10.88 -2.32
CA SER A 61 -12.41 12.18 -2.95
C SER A 61 -12.19 13.28 -1.92
N TRP A 62 -11.48 14.32 -2.33
CA TRP A 62 -11.13 15.48 -1.53
C TRP A 62 -11.56 16.73 -2.27
N ARG A 63 -12.20 17.66 -1.57
CA ARG A 63 -12.50 18.97 -2.13
C ARG A 63 -11.28 19.87 -1.98
N ALA A 64 -10.77 20.39 -3.09
CA ALA A 64 -9.59 21.25 -3.10
C ALA A 64 -9.97 22.65 -3.58
N SER A 65 -9.68 23.65 -2.74
CA SER A 65 -9.75 25.06 -3.17
C SER A 65 -8.71 25.31 -4.26
N LEU A 66 -9.15 25.93 -5.36
CA LEU A 66 -8.29 26.31 -6.46
C LEU A 66 -7.22 27.32 -6.02
N GLU A 67 -7.56 28.24 -5.12
CA GLU A 67 -6.61 29.19 -4.54
C GLU A 67 -5.49 28.46 -3.77
N ARG A 68 -5.84 27.46 -2.96
CA ARG A 68 -4.85 26.67 -2.19
C ARG A 68 -3.98 25.77 -3.07
N LEU A 69 -4.48 25.41 -4.26
CA LEU A 69 -3.72 24.75 -5.33
C LEU A 69 -2.85 25.74 -6.12
N GLY A 70 -2.90 27.04 -5.81
CA GLY A 70 -2.15 28.08 -6.52
C GLY A 70 -2.74 28.47 -7.86
N VAL A 71 -4.01 28.15 -8.12
CA VAL A 71 -4.68 28.42 -9.40
C VAL A 71 -5.23 29.84 -9.44
N ASN A 72 -4.85 30.59 -10.46
CA ASN A 72 -5.49 31.84 -10.85
C ASN A 72 -6.68 31.55 -11.77
N ARG A 73 -7.89 31.71 -11.24
CA ARG A 73 -9.15 31.40 -11.94
C ARG A 73 -9.41 32.27 -13.17
N GLN A 74 -8.94 33.51 -13.17
CA GLN A 74 -9.16 34.47 -14.27
C GLN A 74 -8.19 34.20 -15.41
N ALA A 75 -6.92 33.99 -15.10
CA ALA A 75 -5.88 33.70 -16.08
C ALA A 75 -5.85 32.23 -16.52
N ARG A 76 -6.62 31.35 -15.86
CA ARG A 76 -6.59 29.88 -16.04
C ARG A 76 -5.17 29.31 -15.96
N SER A 77 -4.35 29.92 -15.12
CA SER A 77 -2.98 29.53 -14.87
C SER A 77 -2.83 29.09 -13.41
N PHE A 78 -1.68 28.53 -13.06
CA PHE A 78 -1.39 28.16 -11.68
C PHE A 78 0.09 28.32 -11.39
N ASP A 79 0.44 28.52 -10.12
CA ASP A 79 1.82 28.45 -9.64
C ASP A 79 2.22 26.98 -9.44
N PRO A 80 3.19 26.44 -10.22
CA PRO A 80 3.64 25.07 -10.10
C PRO A 80 4.18 24.72 -8.70
N ASN A 81 4.79 25.68 -8.00
CA ASN A 81 5.35 25.46 -6.66
C ASN A 81 4.27 25.34 -5.60
N ALA A 82 3.25 26.20 -5.67
CA ALA A 82 2.08 26.12 -4.81
C ALA A 82 1.30 24.81 -5.03
N ALA A 83 1.07 24.44 -6.30
CA ALA A 83 0.41 23.18 -6.66
C ALA A 83 1.19 21.97 -6.15
N LYS A 84 2.52 21.94 -6.38
CA LYS A 84 3.41 20.90 -5.86
C LYS A 84 3.32 20.79 -4.34
N SER A 85 3.45 21.91 -3.63
CA SER A 85 3.39 21.94 -2.16
C SER A 85 2.04 21.44 -1.63
N TYR A 86 0.94 21.75 -2.31
CA TYR A 86 -0.39 21.22 -1.96
C TYR A 86 -0.45 19.71 -2.15
N LEU A 87 -0.03 19.22 -3.32
CA LEU A 87 -0.05 17.80 -3.66
C LEU A 87 0.88 16.98 -2.75
N GLU A 88 2.02 17.51 -2.34
CA GLU A 88 2.93 16.86 -1.38
C GLU A 88 2.28 16.70 0.01
N ARG A 89 1.47 17.65 0.46
CA ARG A 89 0.66 17.51 1.69
C ARG A 89 -0.49 16.51 1.54
N LEU A 90 -1.04 16.37 0.33
CA LEU A 90 -2.09 15.39 0.03
C LEU A 90 -1.52 13.96 -0.13
N ALA A 91 -0.29 13.83 -0.63
CA ALA A 91 0.36 12.55 -0.90
C ALA A 91 0.26 11.51 0.23
N PRO A 92 0.54 11.82 1.52
CA PRO A 92 0.43 10.83 2.60
C PRO A 92 -1.01 10.36 2.86
N LEU A 93 -2.02 11.15 2.52
CA LEU A 93 -3.45 10.78 2.70
C LEU A 93 -3.93 9.81 1.61
N VAL A 94 -3.28 9.85 0.45
CA VAL A 94 -3.56 9.01 -0.72
C VAL A 94 -2.70 7.74 -0.72
N ALA A 95 -1.49 7.86 -0.16
CA ALA A 95 -0.51 6.79 -0.10
C ALA A 95 -1.06 5.55 0.60
N TYR A 96 -0.77 4.41 0.00
CA TYR A 96 -1.01 3.10 0.61
C TYR A 96 0.26 2.28 0.41
N PRO A 97 0.90 1.80 1.50
CA PRO A 97 2.20 1.12 1.39
C PRO A 97 2.12 -0.24 0.68
N GLY A 98 0.91 -0.74 0.41
CA GLY A 98 0.73 -2.11 -0.04
C GLY A 98 0.87 -3.10 1.11
N VAL A 99 0.59 -4.36 0.82
CA VAL A 99 0.74 -5.46 1.77
C VAL A 99 1.37 -6.63 1.03
N ASN A 100 2.47 -7.16 1.55
CA ASN A 100 3.08 -8.39 1.04
C ASN A 100 2.13 -9.57 1.26
N ALA A 101 2.09 -10.50 0.31
CA ALA A 101 1.43 -11.77 0.54
C ALA A 101 2.18 -12.54 1.63
N SER A 102 1.47 -13.37 2.39
CA SER A 102 2.07 -14.18 3.44
C SER A 102 1.43 -15.56 3.54
N LEU A 103 2.19 -16.51 4.08
CA LEU A 103 1.74 -17.88 4.31
C LEU A 103 1.40 -18.09 5.78
N LEU A 104 0.25 -18.70 5.99
CA LEU A 104 -0.18 -19.22 7.28
C LEU A 104 -0.24 -20.73 7.19
N VAL A 105 0.50 -21.41 8.05
CA VAL A 105 0.48 -22.88 8.16
C VAL A 105 -0.23 -23.24 9.47
N SER A 106 -1.41 -23.82 9.35
CA SER A 106 -2.22 -24.29 10.47
C SER A 106 -1.61 -25.55 11.12
N LYS A 107 -2.09 -25.89 12.33
CA LYS A 107 -1.55 -27.02 13.11
C LYS A 107 -1.73 -28.38 12.42
N ASP A 108 -2.78 -28.51 11.63
CA ASP A 108 -3.14 -29.65 10.77
C ASP A 108 -2.29 -29.71 9.48
N GLY A 109 -1.47 -28.71 9.20
CA GLY A 109 -0.64 -28.63 8.00
C GLY A 109 -1.30 -27.89 6.84
N THR A 110 -2.52 -27.38 7.02
CA THR A 110 -3.22 -26.59 5.99
C THR A 110 -2.49 -25.27 5.75
N ILE A 111 -2.21 -24.97 4.48
CA ILE A 111 -1.55 -23.73 4.05
C ILE A 111 -2.62 -22.75 3.56
N THR A 112 -2.64 -21.55 4.11
CA THR A 112 -3.49 -20.44 3.68
C THR A 112 -2.62 -19.26 3.24
N ILE A 113 -2.90 -18.73 2.04
CA ILE A 113 -2.22 -17.55 1.52
C ILE A 113 -3.06 -16.31 1.88
N THR A 114 -2.45 -15.37 2.60
CA THR A 114 -2.98 -14.01 2.70
C THR A 114 -2.58 -13.25 1.45
N ARG A 115 -3.57 -12.74 0.70
CA ARG A 115 -3.33 -12.05 -0.57
C ARG A 115 -2.57 -10.74 -0.36
N SER A 116 -1.65 -10.48 -1.27
CA SER A 116 -0.95 -9.21 -1.38
C SER A 116 -1.85 -8.09 -1.87
N GLN A 117 -1.52 -6.85 -1.52
CA GLN A 117 -2.15 -5.64 -2.05
C GLN A 117 -1.09 -4.72 -2.64
N MET A 118 -1.33 -4.17 -3.83
CA MET A 118 -0.38 -3.26 -4.48
C MET A 118 -0.17 -1.99 -3.66
N ALA A 119 1.07 -1.54 -3.59
CA ALA A 119 1.38 -0.22 -3.06
C ALA A 119 0.90 0.84 -4.06
N ARG A 120 0.52 2.01 -3.54
CA ARG A 120 0.22 3.17 -4.37
C ARG A 120 0.78 4.44 -3.74
N ARG A 121 1.28 5.32 -4.58
CA ARG A 121 1.74 6.66 -4.21
C ARG A 121 1.20 7.68 -5.19
N LEU A 122 1.02 8.91 -4.71
CA LEU A 122 0.66 10.04 -5.58
C LEU A 122 1.85 10.38 -6.47
N ASP A 123 1.64 10.35 -7.78
CA ASP A 123 2.56 10.85 -8.78
C ASP A 123 2.31 12.36 -8.94
N VAL A 124 3.05 13.15 -8.16
CA VAL A 124 2.90 14.61 -8.13
C VAL A 124 3.17 15.24 -9.50
N PRO A 125 4.28 14.91 -10.22
CA PRO A 125 4.54 15.47 -11.55
C PRO A 125 3.41 15.20 -12.54
N ARG A 126 2.94 13.95 -12.66
CA ARG A 126 1.84 13.63 -13.58
C ARG A 126 0.51 14.25 -13.15
N THR A 127 0.29 14.44 -11.84
CA THR A 127 -0.91 15.12 -11.35
C THR A 127 -0.89 16.60 -11.72
N ILE A 128 0.28 17.26 -11.71
CA ILE A 128 0.44 18.65 -12.19
C ILE A 128 0.12 18.74 -13.69
N GLU A 129 0.61 17.82 -14.52
CA GLU A 129 0.26 17.77 -15.95
C GLU A 129 -1.25 17.58 -16.19
N LYS A 130 -1.91 16.80 -15.33
CA LYS A 130 -3.37 16.64 -15.37
C LYS A 130 -4.08 17.91 -14.93
N LEU A 131 -3.55 18.63 -13.94
CA LEU A 131 -4.09 19.93 -13.51
C LEU A 131 -4.02 20.96 -14.63
N GLN A 132 -2.91 21.02 -15.36
CA GLN A 132 -2.81 21.91 -16.52
C GLN A 132 -3.91 21.61 -17.56
N ARG A 133 -4.06 20.34 -17.95
CA ARG A 133 -5.12 19.90 -18.89
C ARG A 133 -6.53 20.18 -18.37
N PHE A 134 -6.75 20.04 -17.07
CA PHE A 134 -8.01 20.36 -16.41
C PHE A 134 -8.34 21.86 -16.52
N LEU A 135 -7.36 22.75 -16.43
CA LEU A 135 -7.59 24.21 -16.55
C LEU A 135 -7.86 24.63 -18.00
N GLU A 136 -7.20 23.97 -18.96
CA GLU A 136 -7.43 24.15 -20.39
C GLU A 136 -8.82 23.68 -20.79
N ASN A 137 -9.19 22.47 -20.40
CA ASN A 137 -10.45 21.82 -20.73
C ASN A 137 -11.10 21.18 -19.48
N PRO A 138 -11.80 21.98 -18.65
CA PRO A 138 -12.38 21.48 -17.42
C PRO A 138 -13.52 20.48 -17.72
N PRO A 139 -13.50 19.28 -17.12
CA PRO A 139 -14.58 18.32 -17.25
C PRO A 139 -15.85 18.85 -16.57
N ALA A 140 -17.01 18.41 -17.07
CA ALA A 140 -18.32 18.91 -16.62
C ALA A 140 -18.64 18.58 -15.15
N ASP A 141 -18.04 17.54 -14.60
CA ASP A 141 -18.18 17.13 -13.21
C ASP A 141 -17.22 17.86 -12.25
N GLY A 142 -16.33 18.72 -12.77
CA GLY A 142 -15.33 19.44 -11.99
C GLY A 142 -14.35 18.51 -11.26
N THR A 143 -14.17 17.28 -11.73
CA THR A 143 -13.36 16.25 -11.07
C THR A 143 -12.00 16.09 -11.74
N LEU A 144 -10.94 16.18 -10.93
CA LEU A 144 -9.57 15.88 -11.31
C LEU A 144 -9.15 14.53 -10.71
N TYR A 145 -8.87 13.58 -11.58
CA TYR A 145 -8.35 12.27 -11.19
C TYR A 145 -6.85 12.35 -10.92
N LEU A 146 -6.44 12.12 -9.67
CA LEU A 146 -5.04 12.07 -9.26
C LEU A 146 -4.27 11.02 -10.07
N ALA A 147 -3.02 11.31 -10.42
CA ALA A 147 -2.14 10.30 -11.01
C ALA A 147 -1.56 9.45 -9.89
N LEU A 148 -1.82 8.14 -9.91
CA LEU A 148 -1.29 7.21 -8.93
C LEU A 148 -0.29 6.29 -9.60
N GLU A 149 0.89 6.17 -9.00
CA GLU A 149 1.83 5.13 -9.35
C GLU A 149 1.57 3.92 -8.47
N LYS A 150 1.37 2.76 -9.10
CA LYS A 150 1.17 1.48 -8.42
C LYS A 150 2.44 0.65 -8.52
N THR A 151 2.91 0.15 -7.39
CA THR A 151 4.09 -0.71 -7.32
C THR A 151 3.69 -2.06 -6.77
N LYS A 152 4.24 -3.14 -7.35
CA LYS A 152 4.04 -4.48 -6.82
C LYS A 152 4.65 -4.57 -5.41
N PRO A 153 4.01 -5.31 -4.49
CA PRO A 153 4.63 -5.63 -3.21
C PRO A 153 5.88 -6.48 -3.44
N GLU A 154 6.77 -6.51 -2.45
CA GLU A 154 8.01 -7.29 -2.49
C GLU A 154 7.72 -8.79 -2.64
N VAL A 155 6.64 -9.26 -2.02
CA VAL A 155 6.12 -10.62 -2.19
C VAL A 155 4.67 -10.51 -2.66
N SER A 156 4.42 -10.93 -3.90
CA SER A 156 3.09 -10.95 -4.50
C SER A 156 2.34 -12.25 -4.18
N THR A 157 1.04 -12.25 -4.40
CA THR A 157 0.22 -13.46 -4.20
C THR A 157 0.67 -14.55 -5.17
N GLU A 158 1.02 -14.15 -6.39
CA GLU A 158 1.49 -14.99 -7.48
C GLU A 158 2.83 -15.66 -7.12
N ASP A 159 3.72 -14.98 -6.39
CA ASP A 159 5.00 -15.55 -5.95
C ASP A 159 4.81 -16.71 -4.96
N LEU A 160 3.68 -16.71 -4.23
CA LEU A 160 3.33 -17.75 -3.28
C LEU A 160 2.41 -18.81 -3.90
N GLN A 161 1.93 -18.61 -5.13
CA GLN A 161 1.13 -19.61 -5.83
C GLN A 161 2.00 -20.83 -6.14
N GLY A 162 1.54 -21.99 -5.68
CA GLY A 162 2.21 -23.28 -5.85
C GLY A 162 2.84 -23.82 -4.57
N ILE A 163 3.08 -22.98 -3.57
CA ILE A 163 3.51 -23.40 -2.23
C ILE A 163 2.40 -24.28 -1.62
N ASN A 164 2.64 -25.59 -1.53
CA ASN A 164 1.59 -26.59 -1.28
C ASN A 164 1.85 -27.49 -0.06
N GLY A 165 3.03 -27.43 0.55
CA GLY A 165 3.35 -28.31 1.66
C GLY A 165 4.62 -27.94 2.40
N ARG A 166 4.75 -28.43 3.63
CA ARG A 166 6.01 -28.30 4.38
C ARG A 166 7.03 -29.30 3.84
N LEU A 167 8.18 -28.81 3.39
CA LEU A 167 9.26 -29.67 2.90
C LEU A 167 10.00 -30.38 4.03
N ALA A 168 10.32 -29.66 5.11
CA ALA A 168 11.08 -30.18 6.24
C ALA A 168 10.70 -29.50 7.55
N SER A 169 10.97 -30.17 8.67
CA SER A 169 10.84 -29.61 10.01
C SER A 169 11.90 -30.19 10.92
N PHE A 170 12.61 -29.33 11.64
CA PHE A 170 13.62 -29.72 12.60
C PHE A 170 13.32 -29.08 13.95
N THR A 171 13.55 -29.84 15.02
CA THR A 171 13.37 -29.35 16.39
C THR A 171 14.57 -29.76 17.22
N THR A 172 15.26 -28.77 17.78
CA THR A 172 16.36 -28.96 18.71
C THR A 172 15.99 -28.34 20.06
N ARG A 173 16.34 -29.04 21.15
CA ARG A 173 16.13 -28.56 22.53
C ARG A 173 17.39 -27.85 23.03
N PHE A 174 17.22 -26.79 23.81
CA PHE A 174 18.31 -26.03 24.44
C PHE A 174 18.01 -25.84 25.93
N ASN A 175 19.05 -25.55 26.72
CA ASN A 175 18.92 -25.32 28.16
C ASN A 175 18.26 -23.96 28.44
N PRO A 176 17.05 -23.90 29.04
CA PRO A 176 16.38 -22.65 29.36
C PRO A 176 17.06 -21.85 30.48
N GLY A 177 17.96 -22.46 31.26
CA GLY A 177 18.73 -21.79 32.31
C GLY A 177 19.78 -20.82 31.78
N ASP A 178 20.20 -20.97 30.51
CA ASP A 178 21.07 -20.03 29.82
C ASP A 178 20.24 -18.90 29.20
N ARG A 179 19.96 -17.88 30.01
CA ARG A 179 19.06 -16.77 29.64
C ARG A 179 19.57 -15.99 28.44
N ALA A 180 20.89 -15.76 28.32
CA ALA A 180 21.50 -15.02 27.23
C ALA A 180 21.33 -15.76 25.90
N ARG A 181 21.72 -17.05 25.87
CA ARG A 181 21.58 -17.88 24.67
C ARG A 181 20.12 -18.09 24.28
N SER A 182 19.24 -18.27 25.27
CA SER A 182 17.80 -18.42 25.05
C SER A 182 17.17 -17.16 24.44
N HIS A 183 17.65 -15.98 24.82
CA HIS A 183 17.22 -14.70 24.25
C HIS A 183 17.68 -14.56 22.80
N ASN A 184 18.96 -14.79 22.54
CA ASN A 184 19.54 -14.69 21.19
C ASN A 184 18.88 -15.68 20.22
N LEU A 185 18.67 -16.93 20.66
CA LEU A 185 17.97 -17.93 19.87
C LEU A 185 16.55 -17.51 19.53
N ARG A 186 15.84 -16.79 20.41
CA ARG A 186 14.47 -16.29 20.19
C ARG A 186 14.43 -15.06 19.27
N LEU A 187 15.44 -14.21 19.32
CA LEU A 187 15.56 -13.06 18.43
C LEU A 187 15.86 -13.50 17.00
N VAL A 188 16.89 -14.33 16.82
CA VAL A 188 17.26 -14.93 15.52
C VAL A 188 16.05 -15.64 14.92
N ALA A 189 15.41 -16.45 15.74
CA ALA A 189 14.15 -17.10 15.46
C ALA A 189 13.11 -16.18 14.80
N LYS A 190 12.83 -15.05 15.45
CA LYS A 190 11.86 -14.06 14.97
C LYS A 190 12.30 -13.39 13.67
N LYS A 191 13.61 -13.18 13.46
CA LYS A 191 14.16 -12.60 12.22
C LYS A 191 14.06 -13.56 11.02
N LEU A 192 14.16 -14.86 11.28
CA LEU A 192 14.08 -15.90 10.26
C LEU A 192 12.64 -16.31 9.92
N ASP A 193 11.72 -16.16 10.87
CA ASP A 193 10.32 -16.49 10.66
C ASP A 193 9.74 -15.78 9.42
N ARG A 194 8.96 -16.52 8.63
CA ARG A 194 8.29 -16.04 7.40
C ARG A 194 9.24 -15.46 6.35
N THR A 195 10.51 -15.84 6.34
CA THR A 195 11.42 -15.46 5.25
C THR A 195 10.98 -16.15 3.96
N PHE A 196 10.62 -15.36 2.96
CA PHE A 196 10.38 -15.84 1.60
C PHE A 196 11.71 -15.96 0.87
N ILE A 197 11.95 -17.12 0.26
CA ILE A 197 13.08 -17.34 -0.64
C ILE A 197 12.48 -17.57 -2.03
N PRO A 198 12.74 -16.69 -3.01
CA PRO A 198 12.22 -16.87 -4.36
C PRO A 198 12.86 -18.10 -5.02
N PRO A 199 12.25 -18.65 -6.09
CA PRO A 199 12.88 -19.70 -6.89
C PRO A 199 14.28 -19.28 -7.34
N ASN A 200 15.26 -20.19 -7.20
CA ASN A 200 16.68 -19.94 -7.46
C ASN A 200 17.32 -18.86 -6.55
N GLY A 201 16.60 -18.37 -5.54
CA GLY A 201 17.12 -17.44 -4.55
C GLY A 201 18.11 -18.10 -3.60
N VAL A 202 19.13 -17.35 -3.21
CA VAL A 202 20.10 -17.78 -2.19
C VAL A 202 19.70 -17.15 -0.86
N PHE A 203 19.63 -17.97 0.18
CA PHE A 203 19.39 -17.50 1.55
C PHE A 203 20.70 -17.45 2.33
N SER A 204 21.08 -16.26 2.78
CA SER A 204 22.23 -16.05 3.66
C SER A 204 21.76 -15.86 5.10
N PHE A 205 22.11 -16.81 5.98
CA PHE A 205 21.79 -16.72 7.40
C PHE A 205 22.40 -15.48 8.04
N ASN A 206 23.69 -15.21 7.79
CA ASN A 206 24.42 -14.11 8.42
C ASN A 206 23.88 -12.74 8.01
N GLU A 207 23.53 -12.57 6.74
CA GLU A 207 22.91 -11.35 6.24
C GLU A 207 21.55 -11.08 6.91
N ARG A 208 20.76 -12.14 7.12
CA ARG A 208 19.43 -12.02 7.71
C ARG A 208 19.44 -11.74 9.21
N VAL A 209 20.36 -12.34 9.96
CA VAL A 209 20.40 -12.19 11.43
C VAL A 209 21.18 -10.96 11.89
N GLY A 210 22.06 -10.42 11.03
CA GLY A 210 22.94 -9.29 11.34
C GLY A 210 24.23 -9.70 12.06
N PRO A 211 25.13 -8.74 12.33
CA PRO A 211 26.35 -9.00 13.07
C PRO A 211 26.04 -9.60 14.44
N ARG A 212 26.93 -10.47 14.93
CA ARG A 212 26.89 -10.95 16.30
C ARG A 212 27.45 -9.83 17.16
N ASP A 213 26.74 -9.46 18.22
CA ASP A 213 27.38 -8.70 19.29
C ASP A 213 28.42 -9.66 19.89
N ASP A 214 29.69 -9.34 19.70
CA ASP A 214 30.78 -10.08 20.32
C ASP A 214 30.60 -10.02 21.84
N GLU A 215 30.54 -11.18 22.49
CA GLU A 215 30.40 -11.28 23.94
C GLU A 215 31.55 -10.50 24.61
N SER A 216 31.20 -9.44 25.34
CA SER A 216 32.10 -8.69 26.23
C SER A 216 31.90 -9.15 27.67
#